data_AF-A0A3D1RAP0-F1
#
_entry.id   AF-A0A3D1RAP0-F1
#
_cell.length_a   1.000
_cell.length_b   1.000
_cell.length_c   1.000
_cell.angle_alpha   90.00
_cell.angle_beta   90.00
_cell.angle_gamma   90.00
#
_symmetry.space_group_name_H-M   'P 1'
#
loop_
_entity.id
_entity.type
_entity.pdbx_description
1 polymer ?
#
loop_
_entity_poly.entity_id
_entity_poly.type
_entity_poly.pdbx_seq_one_letter_code
_entity_poly.pdbx_strand_id
1 'polypeptide(L)'
;MVDQHEHSKLMAEAERALRRGELKEALRLYHEVLALEPESPPVRARIASIEALVQPSELAERPVDLSPPRPAHEKPPTAEQTAEMLFERGDYQGALAAYERILQARPGHELARERLLEMQRLVELNPRSAEPPALPEDKAGLFEALLVRIASRRKA
;
A
#
# COMPACT_ATOMS: atom_id res chain seq x y z
N MET A 1 0.88 26.38 -36.82
CA MET A 1 0.06 25.26 -37.36
C MET A 1 0.48 23.92 -36.74
N VAL A 2 0.94 23.93 -35.48
CA VAL A 2 1.42 22.73 -34.76
C VAL A 2 0.35 22.24 -33.77
N ASP A 3 -0.47 23.17 -33.26
CA ASP A 3 -1.41 22.95 -32.15
C ASP A 3 -2.59 22.02 -32.50
N GLN A 4 -3.06 22.02 -33.77
CA GLN A 4 -4.19 21.18 -34.18
C GLN A 4 -3.87 19.67 -34.19
N HIS A 5 -2.63 19.31 -34.52
CA HIS A 5 -2.20 17.90 -34.54
C HIS A 5 -2.04 17.36 -33.13
N GLU A 6 -1.52 18.18 -32.21
CA GLU A 6 -1.35 17.86 -30.81
C GLU A 6 -2.70 17.78 -30.08
N HIS A 7 -3.60 18.74 -30.32
CA HIS A 7 -4.99 18.70 -29.85
C HIS A 7 -5.71 17.42 -30.27
N SER A 8 -5.66 17.08 -31.57
CA SER A 8 -6.33 15.88 -32.10
C SER A 8 -5.77 14.58 -31.48
N LYS A 9 -4.45 14.52 -31.27
CA LYS A 9 -3.80 13.37 -30.65
C LYS A 9 -4.23 13.22 -29.18
N LEU A 10 -4.18 14.29 -28.40
CA LEU A 10 -4.58 14.28 -26.98
C LEU A 10 -6.05 13.92 -26.82
N MET A 11 -6.94 14.42 -27.70
CA MET A 11 -8.35 14.05 -27.72
C MET A 11 -8.55 12.55 -28.00
N ALA A 12 -7.83 11.99 -28.98
CA ALA A 12 -7.92 10.56 -29.30
C ALA A 12 -7.38 9.67 -28.16
N GLU A 13 -6.35 10.12 -27.45
CA GLU A 13 -5.80 9.44 -26.28
C GLU A 13 -6.77 9.50 -25.08
N ALA A 14 -7.36 10.66 -24.81
CA ALA A 14 -8.36 10.85 -23.76
C ALA A 14 -9.58 9.94 -23.97
N GLU A 15 -10.05 9.85 -25.22
CA GLU A 15 -11.15 8.93 -25.55
C GLU A 15 -10.79 7.45 -25.40
N ARG A 16 -9.54 7.06 -25.73
CA ARG A 16 -9.09 5.68 -25.49
C ARG A 16 -9.03 5.36 -24.00
N ALA A 17 -8.54 6.30 -23.19
CA ALA A 17 -8.51 6.17 -21.73
C ALA A 17 -9.94 5.99 -21.17
N LEU A 18 -10.91 6.79 -21.64
CA LEU A 18 -12.32 6.62 -21.27
C LEU A 18 -12.87 5.24 -21.65
N ARG A 19 -12.61 4.77 -22.87
CA ARG A 19 -13.06 3.43 -23.31
C ARG A 19 -12.47 2.30 -22.47
N ARG A 20 -11.29 2.51 -21.87
CA ARG A 20 -10.64 1.58 -20.95
C ARG A 20 -11.10 1.72 -19.50
N GLY A 21 -11.93 2.72 -19.19
CA GLY A 21 -12.35 3.04 -17.81
C GLY A 21 -11.29 3.78 -17.00
N GLU A 22 -10.23 4.29 -17.65
CA GLU A 22 -9.12 5.01 -17.02
C GLU A 22 -9.52 6.49 -16.79
N LEU A 23 -10.54 6.74 -15.94
CA LEU A 23 -11.19 8.05 -15.79
C LEU A 23 -10.22 9.17 -15.36
N LYS A 24 -9.25 8.86 -14.48
CA LYS A 24 -8.22 9.81 -14.03
C LYS A 24 -7.28 10.25 -15.17
N GLU A 25 -6.84 9.29 -15.97
CA GLU A 25 -5.96 9.57 -17.11
C GLU A 25 -6.71 10.34 -18.20
N ALA A 26 -7.97 9.99 -18.44
CA ALA A 26 -8.83 10.77 -19.33
C ALA A 26 -8.98 12.23 -18.86
N LEU A 27 -9.22 12.47 -17.57
CA LEU A 27 -9.29 13.82 -17.01
C LEU A 27 -7.98 14.60 -17.21
N ARG A 28 -6.83 13.99 -16.92
CA ARG A 28 -5.50 14.59 -17.12
C ARG A 28 -5.33 15.05 -18.57
N LEU A 29 -5.62 14.17 -19.53
CA LEU A 29 -5.50 14.46 -20.96
C LEU A 29 -6.49 15.55 -21.41
N TYR A 30 -7.74 15.57 -20.92
CA TYR A 30 -8.68 16.65 -21.24
C TYR A 30 -8.26 18.00 -20.64
N HIS A 31 -7.60 18.02 -19.47
CA HIS A 31 -7.03 19.26 -18.93
C HIS A 31 -5.87 19.78 -19.75
N GLU A 32 -5.03 18.90 -20.31
CA GLU A 32 -3.97 19.30 -21.26
C GLU A 32 -4.57 19.90 -22.54
N VAL A 33 -5.63 19.29 -23.08
CA VAL A 33 -6.37 19.85 -24.23
C VAL A 33 -6.95 21.22 -23.88
N LEU A 34 -7.53 21.38 -22.69
CA LEU A 34 -8.08 22.65 -22.24
C LEU A 34 -6.98 23.72 -22.01
N ALA A 35 -5.75 23.32 -21.69
CA ALA A 35 -4.63 24.25 -21.58
C ALA A 35 -4.19 24.79 -22.95
N LEU A 36 -4.32 23.96 -24.00
CA LEU A 36 -4.07 24.36 -25.39
C LEU A 36 -5.23 25.18 -25.98
N GLU A 37 -6.47 24.82 -25.65
CA GLU A 37 -7.69 25.53 -26.07
C GLU A 37 -8.60 25.84 -24.86
N PRO A 38 -8.31 26.92 -24.12
CA PRO A 38 -9.06 27.30 -22.91
C PRO A 38 -10.55 27.60 -23.16
N GLU A 39 -10.89 27.93 -24.41
CA GLU A 39 -12.24 28.23 -24.88
C GLU A 39 -12.84 27.08 -25.69
N SER A 40 -12.63 25.83 -25.27
CA SER A 40 -13.28 24.66 -25.87
C SER A 40 -14.46 24.17 -25.00
N PRO A 41 -15.72 24.60 -25.29
CA PRO A 41 -16.92 24.06 -24.67
C PRO A 41 -17.02 22.52 -24.67
N PRO A 42 -16.68 21.79 -25.76
CA PRO A 42 -16.83 20.34 -25.77
C PRO A 42 -15.87 19.65 -24.80
N VAL A 43 -14.65 20.17 -24.62
CA VAL A 43 -13.66 19.61 -23.68
C VAL A 43 -14.10 19.81 -22.24
N ARG A 44 -14.59 21.02 -21.91
CA ARG A 44 -15.13 21.34 -20.58
C ARG A 44 -16.32 20.45 -20.21
N ALA A 45 -17.23 20.20 -21.17
CA ALA A 45 -18.37 19.30 -20.97
C ALA A 45 -17.94 17.85 -20.72
N ARG A 46 -16.86 17.39 -21.38
CA ARG A 46 -16.30 16.06 -21.15
C ARG A 46 -15.69 15.93 -19.77
N ILE A 47 -14.89 16.91 -19.33
CA ILE A 47 -14.34 16.96 -17.97
C ILE A 47 -15.47 16.85 -16.94
N ALA A 48 -16.49 17.72 -17.03
CA ALA A 48 -17.62 17.71 -16.11
C ALA A 48 -18.38 16.37 -16.10
N SER A 49 -18.52 15.73 -17.27
CA SER A 49 -19.18 14.42 -17.38
C SER A 49 -18.36 13.31 -16.72
N ILE A 50 -17.02 13.39 -16.78
CA ILE A 50 -16.14 12.40 -16.14
C ILE A 50 -16.08 12.65 -14.64
N GLU A 51 -15.96 13.90 -14.20
CA GLU A 51 -16.03 14.28 -12.78
C GLU A 51 -17.34 13.84 -12.14
N ALA A 52 -18.46 13.88 -12.87
CA ALA A 52 -19.75 13.37 -12.39
C ALA A 52 -19.80 11.83 -12.26
N LEU A 53 -18.95 11.11 -13.01
CA LEU A 53 -18.82 9.65 -12.94
C LEU A 53 -17.81 9.20 -11.87
N VAL A 54 -16.90 10.07 -11.45
CA VAL A 54 -15.90 9.80 -10.41
C VAL A 54 -16.47 10.16 -9.05
N GLN A 55 -16.45 9.24 -8.09
CA GLN A 55 -16.92 9.55 -6.73
C GLN A 55 -15.99 10.62 -6.08
N PRO A 56 -16.49 11.53 -5.22
CA PRO A 56 -15.69 12.59 -4.59
C PRO A 56 -14.41 12.09 -3.90
N SER A 57 -14.43 10.86 -3.40
CA SER A 57 -13.31 10.17 -2.77
C SER A 57 -12.15 9.86 -3.73
N GLU A 58 -12.39 9.79 -5.04
CA GLU A 58 -11.41 9.46 -6.08
C GLU A 58 -10.87 10.69 -6.83
N LEU A 59 -11.52 11.85 -6.69
CA LEU A 59 -11.05 13.17 -7.18
C LEU A 59 -10.05 13.85 -6.22
N ALA A 60 -9.95 13.35 -4.99
CA ALA A 60 -9.05 13.88 -3.98
C ALA A 60 -7.61 13.35 -4.16
N GLU A 61 -6.92 13.71 -5.25
CA GLU A 61 -5.49 13.45 -5.37
C GLU A 61 -4.67 14.74 -5.35
N ARG A 62 -3.91 14.85 -4.25
CA ARG A 62 -2.75 15.73 -4.05
C ARG A 62 -1.75 15.61 -5.21
N PRO A 63 -0.94 16.66 -5.45
CA PRO A 63 -0.05 16.74 -6.62
C PRO A 63 0.87 15.53 -6.77
N VAL A 64 0.94 15.07 -8.01
CA VAL A 64 1.61 13.87 -8.54
C VAL A 64 3.12 13.89 -8.28
N ASP A 65 3.62 12.90 -7.54
CA ASP A 65 5.03 12.53 -7.51
C ASP A 65 5.29 11.45 -8.58
N LEU A 66 6.27 11.69 -9.45
CA LEU A 66 6.64 10.87 -10.62
C LEU A 66 7.40 9.59 -10.23
N SER A 67 6.86 8.82 -9.28
CA SER A 67 7.34 7.48 -8.99
C SER A 67 6.57 6.45 -9.84
N PRO A 68 7.21 5.38 -10.33
CA PRO A 68 6.55 4.36 -11.14
C PRO A 68 5.32 3.80 -10.40
N PRO A 69 4.24 3.43 -11.12
CA PRO A 69 2.98 3.07 -10.52
C PRO A 69 3.19 1.86 -9.61
N ARG A 70 3.24 2.10 -8.30
CA ARG A 70 2.86 1.08 -7.33
C ARG A 70 1.39 0.77 -7.62
N PRO A 71 0.96 -0.50 -7.59
CA PRO A 71 -0.44 -0.83 -7.79
C PRO A 71 -1.30 0.00 -6.82
N ALA A 72 -1.97 1.01 -7.36
CA ALA A 72 -2.96 1.78 -6.65
C ALA A 72 -4.17 0.85 -6.45
N HIS A 73 -4.72 0.86 -5.24
CA HIS A 73 -5.87 0.07 -4.75
C HIS A 73 -5.60 -1.16 -3.88
N GLU A 74 -4.39 -1.40 -3.39
CA GLU A 74 -4.29 -2.16 -2.14
C GLU A 74 -4.45 -1.16 -0.99
N LYS A 75 -5.62 -1.17 -0.34
CA LYS A 75 -5.72 -0.66 1.03
C LYS A 75 -4.53 -1.23 1.79
N PRO A 76 -3.79 -0.43 2.60
CA PRO A 76 -2.71 -0.99 3.39
C PRO A 76 -3.26 -2.23 4.10
N PRO A 77 -2.57 -3.38 3.98
CA PRO A 77 -3.10 -4.63 4.48
C PRO A 77 -3.51 -4.43 5.92
N THR A 78 -4.70 -4.92 6.28
CA THR A 78 -5.15 -4.84 7.67
C THR A 78 -4.11 -5.51 8.57
N ALA A 79 -4.13 -5.18 9.86
CA ALA A 79 -3.24 -5.84 10.81
C ALA A 79 -3.38 -7.37 10.76
N GLU A 80 -4.60 -7.86 10.52
CA GLU A 80 -4.92 -9.28 10.31
C GLU A 80 -4.26 -9.84 9.03
N GLN A 81 -4.39 -9.15 7.89
CA GLN A 81 -3.75 -9.56 6.64
C GLN A 81 -2.22 -9.55 6.75
N THR A 82 -1.67 -8.59 7.48
CA THR A 82 -0.22 -8.51 7.73
C THR A 82 0.24 -9.69 8.58
N ALA A 83 -0.48 -10.03 9.65
CA ALA A 83 -0.18 -11.18 10.50
C ALA A 83 -0.24 -12.50 9.71
N GLU A 84 -1.25 -12.67 8.86
CA GLU A 84 -1.39 -13.88 8.04
C GLU A 84 -0.30 -13.99 6.98
N MET A 85 0.06 -12.89 6.31
CA MET A 85 1.18 -12.91 5.36
C MET A 85 2.51 -13.28 6.02
N LEU A 86 2.75 -12.85 7.26
CA LEU A 86 3.94 -13.23 8.01
C LEU A 86 3.91 -14.72 8.34
N PHE A 87 2.76 -15.24 8.74
CA PHE A 87 2.55 -16.67 8.98
C PHE A 87 2.81 -17.52 7.74
N GLU A 88 2.20 -17.18 6.60
CA GLU A 88 2.36 -17.90 5.32
C GLU A 88 3.81 -17.88 4.82
N ARG A 89 4.58 -16.85 5.17
CA ARG A 89 6.01 -16.75 4.87
C ARG A 89 6.89 -17.53 5.83
N GLY A 90 6.30 -18.16 6.86
CA GLY A 90 7.01 -18.89 7.91
C GLY A 90 7.66 -17.99 8.96
N ASP A 91 7.39 -16.67 8.94
CA ASP A 91 7.83 -15.73 9.97
C ASP A 91 6.87 -15.79 11.17
N TYR A 92 7.00 -16.86 11.95
CA TYR A 92 6.14 -17.11 13.10
C TYR A 92 6.30 -16.06 14.21
N GLN A 93 7.48 -15.45 14.36
CA GLN A 93 7.73 -14.40 15.35
C GLN A 93 7.08 -13.07 14.94
N GLY A 94 7.23 -12.68 13.67
CA GLY A 94 6.56 -11.53 13.10
C GLY A 94 5.04 -11.66 13.17
N ALA A 95 4.51 -12.84 12.83
CA ALA A 95 3.09 -13.15 12.94
C ALA A 95 2.59 -13.04 14.39
N LEU A 96 3.34 -13.59 15.36
CA LEU A 96 3.00 -13.54 16.79
C LEU A 96 2.92 -12.09 17.29
N ALA A 97 3.92 -11.27 17.00
CA ALA A 97 3.93 -9.84 17.36
C ALA A 97 2.81 -9.05 16.68
N ALA A 98 2.41 -9.42 15.46
CA ALA A 98 1.28 -8.80 14.76
C ALA A 98 -0.06 -9.18 15.42
N TYR A 99 -0.26 -10.45 15.78
CA TYR A 99 -1.46 -10.91 16.48
C TYR A 99 -1.60 -10.29 17.89
N GLU A 100 -0.51 -10.10 18.62
CA GLU A 100 -0.52 -9.39 19.90
C GLU A 100 -0.99 -7.94 19.76
N ARG A 101 -0.52 -7.23 18.73
CA ARG A 101 -0.96 -5.85 18.45
C ARG A 101 -2.45 -5.78 18.10
N ILE A 102 -2.97 -6.76 17.35
CA ILE A 102 -4.41 -6.84 17.06
C ILE A 102 -5.20 -6.97 18.37
N LEU A 103 -4.76 -7.83 19.28
CA LEU A 103 -5.44 -8.05 20.57
C LEU A 103 -5.28 -6.88 21.54
N GLN A 104 -4.16 -6.15 21.50
CA GLN A 104 -4.01 -4.90 22.25
C GLN A 104 -5.03 -3.84 21.79
N ALA A 105 -5.24 -3.72 20.48
CA ALA A 105 -6.21 -2.78 19.91
C ALA A 105 -7.66 -3.28 20.06
N ARG A 106 -7.88 -4.59 19.96
CA ARG A 106 -9.19 -5.25 20.03
C ARG A 106 -9.10 -6.52 20.90
N PRO A 107 -9.22 -6.39 22.23
CA PRO A 107 -9.11 -7.55 23.14
C PRO A 107 -10.15 -8.64 22.89
N GLY A 108 -11.30 -8.30 22.29
CA GLY A 108 -12.37 -9.23 21.92
C GLY A 108 -12.21 -9.89 20.54
N HIS A 109 -11.05 -9.76 19.88
CA HIS A 109 -10.86 -10.31 18.54
C HIS A 109 -10.54 -11.81 18.60
N GLU A 110 -11.59 -12.65 18.54
CA GLU A 110 -11.50 -14.10 18.72
C GLU A 110 -10.49 -14.78 17.77
N LEU A 111 -10.56 -14.47 16.48
CA LEU A 111 -9.65 -15.03 15.48
C LEU A 111 -8.17 -14.73 15.78
N ALA A 112 -7.86 -13.53 16.28
CA ALA A 112 -6.47 -13.17 16.60
C ALA A 112 -5.97 -13.93 17.83
N ARG A 113 -6.86 -14.22 18.78
CA ARG A 113 -6.54 -15.02 19.96
C ARG A 113 -6.28 -16.47 19.62
N GLU A 114 -7.09 -17.06 18.74
CA GLU A 114 -6.90 -18.42 18.26
C GLU A 114 -5.57 -18.56 17.50
N ARG A 115 -5.31 -17.66 16.55
CA ARG A 115 -4.07 -17.67 15.78
C ARG A 115 -2.85 -17.43 16.65
N LEU A 116 -2.92 -16.55 17.66
CA LEU A 116 -1.82 -16.35 18.61
C LEU A 116 -1.46 -17.65 19.36
N LEU A 117 -2.46 -18.39 19.84
CA LEU A 117 -2.25 -19.68 20.54
C LEU A 117 -1.68 -20.76 19.63
N GLU A 118 -2.05 -20.75 18.35
CA GLU A 118 -1.48 -21.64 17.33
C GLU A 118 -0.02 -21.28 17.04
N MET A 119 0.29 -19.99 16.87
CA MET A 119 1.67 -19.52 16.63
C MET A 119 2.59 -19.84 17.79
N GLN A 120 2.13 -19.64 19.03
CA GLN A 120 2.91 -19.99 20.23
C GLN A 120 3.29 -21.46 20.25
N ARG A 121 2.35 -22.35 19.89
CA ARG A 121 2.63 -23.79 19.78
C ARG A 121 3.62 -24.11 18.67
N LEU A 122 3.52 -23.45 17.52
CA LEU A 122 4.45 -23.67 16.40
C LEU A 122 5.88 -23.22 16.73
N VAL A 123 6.04 -22.07 17.40
CA VAL A 123 7.34 -21.58 17.87
C VAL A 123 7.94 -22.53 18.91
N GLU A 124 7.13 -23.05 19.83
CA GLU A 124 7.56 -24.01 20.84
C GLU A 124 8.00 -25.35 20.23
N LEU A 125 7.30 -25.82 19.20
CA LEU A 125 7.60 -27.06 18.49
C LEU A 125 8.78 -26.94 17.50
N ASN A 126 9.10 -25.71 17.04
CA ASN A 126 10.18 -25.48 16.08
C ASN A 126 11.09 -24.30 16.48
N PRO A 127 11.92 -24.45 17.53
CA PRO A 127 12.78 -23.38 18.05
C PRO A 127 13.91 -22.95 17.08
N ARG A 128 14.14 -23.67 15.97
CA ARG A 128 15.11 -23.28 14.93
C ARG A 128 14.57 -22.24 13.95
N SER A 129 13.25 -22.07 13.87
CA SER A 129 12.59 -21.01 13.09
C SER A 129 12.59 -19.66 13.80
N ALA A 130 13.01 -19.63 15.07
CA ALA A 130 13.19 -18.41 15.83
C ALA A 130 14.44 -17.69 15.33
N GLU A 131 14.29 -16.87 14.29
CA GLU A 131 15.22 -15.77 14.12
C GLU A 131 15.22 -14.93 15.41
N PRO A 132 16.39 -14.44 15.85
CA PRO A 132 16.49 -13.68 17.09
C PRO A 132 15.54 -12.48 17.03
N PRO A 133 14.93 -12.10 18.16
CA PRO A 133 13.92 -11.05 18.21
C PRO A 133 14.41 -9.80 17.48
N ALA A 134 13.52 -9.18 16.70
CA ALA A 134 13.80 -7.92 16.02
C ALA A 134 14.44 -6.94 17.01
N LEU A 135 15.55 -6.32 16.57
CA LEU A 135 16.35 -5.43 17.40
C LEU A 135 15.44 -4.39 18.06
N PRO A 136 15.48 -4.24 19.39
CA PRO A 136 14.69 -3.23 20.08
C PRO A 136 14.98 -1.84 19.49
N GLU A 137 13.95 -0.99 19.33
CA GLU A 137 14.14 0.37 18.80
C GLU A 137 14.82 1.30 19.84
N ASP A 138 14.80 0.90 21.12
CA ASP A 138 15.42 1.63 22.21
C ASP A 138 16.90 1.22 22.43
N LYS A 139 17.70 2.22 22.82
CA LYS A 139 19.16 2.05 23.00
C LYS A 139 19.51 1.02 24.09
N ALA A 140 18.64 0.82 25.08
CA ALA A 140 18.88 -0.14 26.15
C ALA A 140 18.70 -1.58 25.66
N GLY A 141 17.63 -1.84 24.90
CA GLY A 141 17.37 -3.13 24.28
C GLY A 141 18.39 -3.48 23.18
N LEU A 142 18.87 -2.50 22.41
CA LEU A 142 19.98 -2.72 21.47
C LEU A 142 21.24 -3.20 22.16
N PHE A 143 21.57 -2.63 23.32
CA PHE A 143 22.75 -3.00 24.08
C PHE A 143 22.66 -4.44 24.59
N GLU A 144 21.52 -4.80 25.19
CA GLU A 144 21.25 -6.17 25.66
C GLU A 144 21.31 -7.19 24.51
N ALA A 145 20.69 -6.88 23.36
CA ALA A 145 20.75 -7.74 22.17
C ALA A 145 22.19 -7.93 21.65
N LEU A 146 23.01 -6.89 21.71
CA LEU A 146 24.42 -6.96 21.32
C LEU A 146 25.23 -7.84 22.28
N LEU A 147 25.00 -7.71 23.58
CA LEU A 147 25.67 -8.50 24.61
C LEU A 147 25.41 -9.99 24.44
N VAL A 148 24.15 -10.37 24.21
CA VAL A 148 23.76 -11.75 23.92
C VAL A 148 24.52 -12.29 22.71
N ARG A 149 24.55 -11.54 21.60
CA ARG A 149 25.21 -11.95 20.36
C ARG A 149 26.73 -12.10 20.51
N ILE A 150 27.37 -11.26 21.33
CA ILE A 150 28.79 -11.36 21.65
C ILE A 150 29.06 -12.59 22.54
N ALA A 151 28.21 -12.84 23.54
CA ALA A 151 28.33 -14.00 24.42
C ALA A 151 28.19 -15.33 23.65
N SER A 152 27.30 -15.39 22.66
CA SER A 152 27.13 -16.58 21.80
C SER A 152 28.35 -16.87 20.93
N ARG A 153 29.08 -15.84 20.48
CA ARG A 153 30.24 -15.99 19.59
C ARG A 153 31.51 -16.42 20.33
N ARG A 154 31.56 -16.28 21.66
CA ARG A 154 32.71 -16.69 22.48
C ARG A 154 32.62 -18.16 22.96
N LYS A 155 31.51 -18.85 22.68
CA LYS A 155 31.25 -20.23 23.10
C LYS A 155 31.35 -21.26 21.94
N ALA A 156 31.88 -20.84 20.79
CA ALA A 156 32.16 -21.67 19.61
C ALA A 156 33.68 -21.81 19.40
#